data_AF-A0A7J3E3D9-F1
#
_entry.id   AF-A0A7J3E3D9-F1
#
_cell.length_a   1.000
_cell.length_b   1.000
_cell.length_c   1.000
_cell.angle_alpha   90.00
_cell.angle_beta   90.00
_cell.angle_gamma   90.00
#
_symmetry.space_group_name_H-M   'P 1'
#
loop_
_entity.id
_entity.type
_entity.pdbx_description
1 polymer ?
#
loop_
_entity_poly.entity_id
_entity_poly.type
_entity_poly.pdbx_seq_one_letter_code
_entity_poly.pdbx_strand_id
1 'polypeptide(L)'
;MFISQFDISWIIWFILIFVMMFLYPVMMLQYVVARLQQTLDMVSGFSSEAKKMILKTVSKKTKKDVKDAINNFLEFFMIEPLSLDPYGIVKKLEHISNLSEEKFKRFVESIVPGSDKEFQANLAMGLSSTLSLYQIEKLIRHYVEL
;
A
#
# COMPACT_ATOMS: atom_id res chain seq x y z
N MET A 1 5.01 43.05 48.25
CA MET A 1 5.54 43.06 46.87
C MET A 1 5.98 41.69 46.36
N PHE A 2 6.22 40.69 47.22
CA PHE A 2 6.58 39.34 46.79
C PHE A 2 5.42 38.51 46.24
N ILE A 3 4.20 38.67 46.79
CA ILE A 3 3.01 37.90 46.38
C ILE A 3 2.66 38.14 44.90
N SER A 4 2.71 39.39 44.43
CA SER A 4 2.39 39.72 43.03
C SER A 4 3.39 39.18 42.01
N GLN A 5 4.65 38.95 42.37
CA GLN A 5 5.64 38.36 41.45
C GLN A 5 5.43 36.85 41.28
N PHE A 6 5.01 36.15 42.34
CA PHE A 6 4.59 34.76 42.21
C PHE A 6 3.39 34.66 41.27
N ASP A 7 2.35 35.49 41.45
CA ASP A 7 1.17 35.46 40.59
C ASP A 7 1.50 35.69 39.11
N ILE A 8 2.40 36.63 38.80
CA ILE A 8 2.86 36.89 37.42
C ILE A 8 3.63 35.69 36.86
N SER A 9 4.51 35.07 37.65
CA SER A 9 5.27 33.88 37.24
C SER A 9 4.35 32.69 36.91
N TRP A 10 3.31 32.48 37.73
CA TRP A 10 2.31 31.44 37.49
C TRP A 10 1.48 31.70 36.23
N ILE A 11 1.09 32.96 35.98
CA ILE A 11 0.37 33.35 34.74
C ILE A 11 1.24 33.09 33.51
N ILE A 12 2.53 33.44 33.55
CA ILE A 12 3.48 33.18 32.46
C ILE A 12 3.63 31.67 32.22
N TRP A 13 3.73 30.87 33.28
CA TRP A 13 3.79 29.40 33.18
C TRP A 13 2.52 28.79 32.59
N PHE A 14 1.35 29.30 32.99
CA PHE A 14 0.06 28.86 32.44
C PHE A 14 -0.04 29.16 30.94
N ILE A 15 0.38 30.36 30.51
CA ILE A 15 0.41 30.74 29.10
C ILE A 15 1.39 29.85 28.32
N LEU A 16 2.57 29.56 28.89
CA LEU A 16 3.56 28.69 28.26
C LEU A 16 3.02 27.27 28.04
N ILE A 17 2.39 26.67 29.07
CA ILE A 17 1.76 25.34 28.96
C ILE A 17 0.64 25.37 27.92
N PHE A 18 -0.18 26.42 27.92
CA PHE A 18 -1.28 26.57 26.97
C PHE A 18 -0.75 26.60 25.52
N VAL A 19 0.30 27.38 25.25
CA VAL A 19 0.94 27.41 23.92
C VAL A 19 1.52 26.04 23.54
N MET A 20 2.23 25.38 24.46
CA MET A 20 2.81 24.06 24.21
C MET A 20 1.76 22.98 23.95
N MET A 21 0.61 23.06 24.60
CA MET A 21 -0.52 22.14 24.41
C MET A 21 -1.04 22.17 22.97
N PHE A 22 -1.04 23.33 22.30
CA PHE A 22 -1.41 23.44 20.89
C PHE A 22 -0.25 23.14 19.94
N LEU A 23 0.98 23.50 20.29
CA LEU A 23 2.15 23.31 19.42
C LEU A 23 2.56 21.82 19.32
N TYR A 24 2.52 21.09 20.43
CA TYR A 24 2.91 19.69 20.49
C TYR A 24 2.19 18.78 19.49
N PRO A 25 0.84 18.76 19.40
CA PRO A 25 0.14 17.92 18.43
C PRO A 25 0.48 18.28 16.98
N VAL A 26 0.70 19.57 16.67
CA VAL A 26 1.10 20.00 15.32
C VAL A 26 2.47 19.44 14.95
N MET A 27 3.45 19.53 15.85
CA MET A 27 4.79 18.96 15.64
C MET A 27 4.75 17.44 15.52
N MET A 28 3.93 16.77 16.34
CA MET A 28 3.74 15.32 16.29
C MET A 28 3.16 14.88 14.94
N LEU A 29 2.13 15.58 14.45
CA LEU A 29 1.53 15.30 13.14
C LEU A 29 2.56 15.47 12.01
N GLN A 30 3.34 16.55 12.01
CA GLN A 30 4.39 16.76 11.02
C GLN A 30 5.43 15.63 11.02
N TYR A 31 5.82 15.16 12.20
CA TYR A 31 6.75 14.02 12.33
C TYR A 31 6.15 12.73 11.78
N VAL A 32 4.88 12.44 12.08
CA VAL A 32 4.17 11.25 11.55
C VAL A 32 4.09 11.32 10.03
N VAL A 33 3.68 12.46 9.47
CA VAL A 33 3.59 12.64 8.01
C VAL A 33 4.96 12.48 7.34
N ALA A 34 6.02 13.07 7.90
CA ALA A 34 7.37 12.91 7.36
C ALA A 34 7.84 11.45 7.36
N ARG A 35 7.48 10.68 8.39
CA ARG A 35 7.79 9.25 8.47
C ARG A 35 6.97 8.42 7.49
N LEU A 36 5.71 8.77 7.28
CA LEU A 36 4.87 8.14 6.26
C LEU A 36 5.42 8.40 4.85
N GLN A 37 5.87 9.62 4.57
CA GLN A 37 6.52 9.96 3.30
C GLN A 37 7.78 9.12 3.04
N GLN A 38 8.67 9.00 4.04
CA GLN A 38 9.85 8.14 3.91
C GLN A 38 9.49 6.68 3.65
N THR A 39 8.44 6.20 4.30
CA THR A 39 7.93 4.83 4.11
C THR A 39 7.34 4.65 2.71
N LEU A 40 6.62 5.65 2.21
CA LEU A 40 6.08 5.67 0.85
C LEU A 40 7.20 5.62 -0.20
N ASP A 41 8.27 6.38 -0.01
CA ASP A 41 9.44 6.37 -0.91
C ASP A 41 10.11 4.99 -0.93
N MET A 42 10.21 4.33 0.22
CA MET A 42 10.74 2.96 0.31
C MET A 42 9.84 1.94 -0.41
N VAL A 43 8.52 1.95 -0.13
CA VAL A 43 7.56 1.01 -0.71
C VAL A 43 7.40 1.22 -2.21
N SER A 44 7.36 2.48 -2.67
CA SER A 44 7.34 2.80 -4.10
C SER A 44 8.62 2.34 -4.82
N GLY A 45 9.77 2.39 -4.15
CA GLY A 45 11.00 1.77 -4.60
C GLY A 45 10.84 0.26 -4.84
N PHE A 46 10.33 -0.47 -3.85
CA PHE A 46 10.10 -1.92 -3.96
C PHE A 46 9.06 -2.29 -5.04
N SER A 47 7.96 -1.55 -5.10
CA SER A 47 6.91 -1.67 -6.12
C SER A 47 7.48 -1.50 -7.53
N SER A 48 8.29 -0.45 -7.74
CA SER A 48 8.97 -0.17 -9.01
C SER A 48 9.99 -1.25 -9.39
N GLU A 49 10.76 -1.75 -8.42
CA GLU A 49 11.74 -2.81 -8.63
C GLU A 49 11.08 -4.15 -8.98
N ALA A 50 10.04 -4.55 -8.22
CA ALA A 50 9.26 -5.76 -8.48
C ALA A 50 8.66 -5.72 -9.89
N LYS A 51 8.06 -4.59 -10.28
CA LYS A 51 7.54 -4.37 -11.63
C LYS A 51 8.62 -4.48 -12.71
N LYS A 52 9.80 -3.90 -12.49
CA LYS A 52 10.96 -4.05 -13.40
C LYS A 52 11.41 -5.50 -13.50
N MET A 53 11.40 -6.26 -12.41
CA MET A 53 11.77 -7.67 -12.40
C MET A 53 10.80 -8.50 -13.25
N ILE A 54 9.49 -8.33 -13.03
CA ILE A 54 8.44 -8.99 -13.84
C ILE A 54 8.59 -8.64 -15.32
N LEU A 55 8.77 -7.35 -15.65
CA LEU A 55 8.97 -6.92 -17.02
C LEU A 55 10.23 -7.52 -17.65
N LYS A 56 11.36 -7.62 -16.93
CA LYS A 56 12.58 -8.25 -17.45
C LYS A 56 12.39 -9.75 -17.72
N THR A 57 11.63 -10.44 -16.86
CA THR A 57 11.31 -11.87 -17.02
C THR A 57 10.46 -12.10 -18.26
N VAL A 58 9.51 -11.20 -18.54
CA VAL A 58 8.58 -11.30 -19.66
C VAL A 58 9.14 -10.72 -20.97
N SER A 59 9.96 -9.66 -20.92
CA SER A 59 10.48 -8.92 -22.09
C SER A 59 11.45 -9.73 -22.94
N LYS A 60 11.98 -10.86 -22.44
CA LYS A 60 12.70 -11.82 -23.29
C LYS A 60 11.80 -12.41 -24.39
N LYS A 61 10.47 -12.28 -24.29
CA LYS A 61 9.50 -12.92 -25.19
C LYS A 61 8.53 -11.97 -25.93
N THR A 62 8.26 -10.72 -25.52
CA THR A 62 7.17 -9.94 -26.17
C THR A 62 7.24 -8.39 -26.11
N LYS A 63 6.47 -7.76 -27.02
CA LYS A 63 6.28 -6.36 -27.43
C LYS A 63 5.74 -5.39 -26.36
N LYS A 64 5.77 -4.08 -26.68
CA LYS A 64 5.26 -2.93 -25.90
C LYS A 64 3.89 -3.18 -25.24
N ASP A 65 2.98 -3.87 -25.92
CA ASP A 65 1.62 -4.17 -25.47
C ASP A 65 1.56 -4.93 -24.13
N VAL A 66 2.58 -5.75 -23.83
CA VAL A 66 2.63 -6.53 -22.58
C VAL A 66 2.93 -5.66 -21.37
N LYS A 67 3.71 -4.60 -21.56
CA LYS A 67 3.98 -3.65 -20.47
C LYS A 67 2.70 -2.97 -20.02
N ASP A 68 1.87 -2.56 -20.98
CA ASP A 68 0.60 -1.90 -20.70
C ASP A 68 -0.41 -2.87 -20.09
N ALA A 69 -0.44 -4.13 -20.54
CA ALA A 69 -1.26 -5.18 -19.92
C ALA A 69 -0.88 -5.42 -18.45
N ILE A 70 0.41 -5.49 -18.12
CA ILE A 70 0.89 -5.65 -16.74
C ILE A 70 0.52 -4.42 -15.89
N ASN A 71 0.69 -3.21 -16.42
CA ASN A 71 0.28 -1.99 -15.71
C ASN A 71 -1.20 -2.02 -15.35
N ASN A 72 -2.05 -2.36 -16.31
CA ASN A 72 -3.50 -2.43 -16.11
C ASN A 72 -3.88 -3.53 -15.11
N PHE A 73 -3.15 -4.64 -15.11
CA PHE A 73 -3.40 -5.74 -14.17
C PHE A 73 -2.98 -5.39 -12.73
N LEU A 74 -1.97 -4.55 -12.54
CA LEU A 74 -1.59 -4.07 -11.20
C LEU A 74 -2.65 -3.15 -10.56
N GLU A 75 -3.58 -2.61 -11.34
CA GLU A 75 -4.76 -1.89 -10.79
C GLU A 75 -5.88 -2.82 -10.32
N PHE A 76 -5.68 -4.14 -10.41
CA PHE A 76 -6.66 -5.11 -9.94
C PHE A 76 -6.87 -5.01 -8.43
N PHE A 77 -8.13 -4.98 -8.01
CA PHE A 77 -8.53 -5.07 -6.62
C PHE A 77 -9.61 -6.14 -6.45
N MET A 78 -9.64 -6.72 -5.25
CA MET A 78 -10.62 -7.69 -4.84
C MET A 78 -11.73 -6.98 -4.05
N ILE A 79 -12.98 -7.33 -4.34
CA ILE A 79 -14.13 -6.79 -3.60
C ILE A 79 -14.42 -7.75 -2.44
N GLU A 80 -14.36 -7.23 -1.22
CA GLU A 80 -14.67 -8.00 -0.03
C GLU A 80 -16.18 -8.30 0.08
N PRO A 81 -16.55 -9.45 0.65
CA PRO A 81 -17.96 -9.80 0.82
C PRO A 81 -18.61 -8.90 1.88
N LEU A 82 -19.76 -8.31 1.57
CA LEU A 82 -20.56 -7.57 2.55
C LEU A 82 -21.09 -8.52 3.64
N SER A 83 -20.84 -8.17 4.91
CA SER A 83 -21.15 -9.02 6.06
C SER A 83 -22.59 -8.79 6.56
N LEU A 84 -23.40 -9.83 6.60
CA LEU A 84 -24.56 -9.92 7.49
C LEU A 84 -24.72 -11.30 8.17
N ASP A 85 -23.93 -12.33 7.80
CA ASP A 85 -24.08 -13.67 8.38
C ASP A 85 -22.72 -14.38 8.60
N PRO A 86 -22.31 -14.64 9.86
CA PRO A 86 -21.05 -15.28 10.20
C PRO A 86 -20.94 -16.76 9.78
N TYR A 87 -22.04 -17.45 9.51
CA TYR A 87 -22.00 -18.90 9.24
C TYR A 87 -21.39 -19.26 7.88
N GLY A 88 -21.34 -18.32 6.93
CA GLY A 88 -20.92 -18.56 5.54
C GLY A 88 -19.75 -17.70 5.03
N ILE A 89 -19.15 -16.85 5.87
CA ILE A 89 -18.15 -15.88 5.41
C ILE A 89 -16.84 -16.54 4.95
N VAL A 90 -16.38 -17.59 5.66
CA VAL A 90 -15.15 -18.31 5.31
C VAL A 90 -15.23 -18.90 3.90
N LYS A 91 -16.36 -19.56 3.57
CA LYS A 91 -16.58 -20.14 2.23
C LYS A 91 -16.62 -19.08 1.13
N LYS A 92 -17.15 -17.89 1.42
CA LYS A 92 -17.15 -16.76 0.48
C LYS A 92 -15.73 -16.23 0.27
N LEU A 93 -14.96 -16.06 1.34
CA LEU A 93 -13.55 -15.62 1.26
C LEU A 93 -12.70 -16.62 0.48
N GLU A 94 -12.86 -17.92 0.76
CA GLU A 94 -12.20 -19.00 0.01
C GLU A 94 -12.55 -18.93 -1.48
N HIS A 95 -13.84 -18.77 -1.80
CA HIS A 95 -14.27 -18.66 -3.19
C HIS A 95 -13.64 -17.45 -3.90
N ILE A 96 -13.62 -16.28 -3.25
CA ILE A 96 -13.02 -15.07 -3.83
C ILE A 96 -11.51 -15.26 -4.00
N SER A 97 -10.83 -15.88 -3.03
CA SER A 97 -9.40 -16.22 -3.13
C SER A 97 -9.12 -17.14 -4.32
N ASN A 98 -9.93 -18.18 -4.49
CA ASN A 98 -9.80 -19.13 -5.61
C ASN A 98 -10.01 -18.44 -6.97
N LEU A 99 -11.03 -17.58 -7.07
CA LEU A 99 -11.29 -16.78 -8.28
C LEU A 99 -10.13 -15.82 -8.60
N SER A 100 -9.54 -15.23 -7.56
CA SER A 100 -8.38 -14.36 -7.71
C SER A 100 -7.20 -15.12 -8.29
N GLU A 101 -6.83 -16.26 -7.68
CA GLU A 101 -5.74 -17.11 -8.14
C GLU A 101 -5.96 -17.57 -9.59
N GLU A 102 -7.17 -17.99 -9.93
CA GLU A 102 -7.54 -18.35 -11.29
C GLU A 102 -7.34 -17.18 -12.28
N LYS A 103 -7.71 -15.96 -11.88
CA LYS A 103 -7.51 -14.76 -12.69
C LYS A 103 -6.03 -14.47 -12.94
N PHE A 104 -5.16 -14.63 -11.93
CA PHE A 104 -3.71 -14.49 -12.12
C PHE A 104 -3.17 -15.51 -13.11
N LYS A 105 -3.56 -16.79 -12.98
CA LYS A 105 -3.13 -17.86 -13.90
C LYS A 105 -3.56 -17.56 -15.34
N ARG A 106 -4.84 -17.25 -15.55
CA ARG A 106 -5.38 -16.88 -16.88
C ARG A 106 -4.67 -15.67 -17.49
N PHE A 107 -4.34 -14.67 -16.67
CA PHE A 107 -3.60 -13.50 -17.14
C PHE A 107 -2.18 -13.85 -17.58
N VAL A 108 -1.47 -14.69 -16.80
CA VAL A 108 -0.12 -15.15 -17.17
C VAL A 108 -0.14 -15.98 -18.46
N GLU A 109 -1.11 -16.88 -18.61
CA GLU A 109 -1.31 -17.66 -19.83
C GLU A 109 -1.52 -16.77 -21.06
N SER A 110 -2.23 -15.64 -20.90
CA SER A 110 -2.45 -14.68 -21.99
C SER A 110 -1.19 -13.91 -22.40
N ILE A 111 -0.25 -13.69 -21.46
CA ILE A 111 0.97 -12.91 -21.70
C ILE A 111 2.10 -13.79 -22.25
N VAL A 112 2.24 -15.01 -21.72
CA VAL A 112 3.30 -15.94 -22.12
C VAL A 112 2.66 -17.28 -22.52
N PRO A 113 1.98 -17.34 -23.68
CA PRO A 113 1.42 -18.60 -24.15
C PRO A 113 2.55 -19.59 -24.47
N GLY A 114 2.40 -20.83 -24.02
CA GLY A 114 3.34 -21.93 -24.33
C GLY A 114 4.67 -21.91 -23.57
N SER A 115 4.81 -21.12 -22.50
CA SER A 115 5.90 -21.30 -21.53
C SER A 115 5.66 -22.52 -20.63
N ASP A 116 6.73 -22.99 -19.98
CA ASP A 116 6.65 -24.07 -19.01
C ASP A 116 5.71 -23.73 -17.84
N LYS A 117 5.04 -24.75 -17.30
CA LYS A 117 4.04 -24.59 -16.23
C LYS A 117 4.66 -24.04 -14.95
N GLU A 118 5.89 -24.43 -14.61
CA GLU A 118 6.57 -23.90 -13.43
C GLU A 118 6.90 -22.42 -13.62
N PHE A 119 7.35 -22.05 -14.82
CA PHE A 119 7.59 -20.64 -15.16
C PHE A 119 6.32 -19.80 -15.06
N GLN A 120 5.18 -20.31 -15.55
CA GLN A 120 3.89 -19.62 -15.43
C GLN A 120 3.45 -19.46 -13.97
N ALA A 121 3.59 -20.50 -13.16
CA ALA A 121 3.26 -20.45 -11.73
C ALA A 121 4.14 -19.43 -10.98
N ASN A 122 5.45 -19.43 -11.24
CA ASN A 122 6.39 -18.47 -10.67
C ASN A 122 6.05 -17.02 -11.08
N LEU A 123 5.68 -16.81 -12.34
CA LEU A 123 5.28 -15.49 -12.83
C LEU A 123 3.95 -15.03 -12.21
N ALA A 124 2.97 -15.92 -12.04
CA ALA A 124 1.70 -15.63 -11.37
C ALA A 124 1.92 -15.23 -9.91
N MET A 125 2.77 -15.97 -9.20
CA MET A 125 3.15 -15.65 -7.82
C MET A 125 3.89 -14.31 -7.73
N GLY A 126 4.84 -14.05 -8.64
CA GLY A 126 5.55 -12.78 -8.70
C GLY A 126 4.63 -11.58 -8.99
N LEU A 127 3.63 -11.77 -9.86
CA LEU A 127 2.60 -10.76 -10.12
C LEU A 127 1.73 -10.49 -8.91
N SER A 128 1.32 -11.54 -8.19
CA SER A 128 0.56 -11.41 -6.93
C SER A 128 1.35 -10.62 -5.88
N SER A 129 2.63 -10.95 -5.67
CA SER A 129 3.50 -10.21 -4.76
C SER A 129 3.71 -8.75 -5.17
N THR A 130 3.86 -8.49 -6.48
CA THR A 130 3.99 -7.13 -7.01
C THR A 130 2.71 -6.34 -6.81
N LEU A 131 1.55 -6.96 -7.03
CA LEU A 131 0.24 -6.35 -6.79
C LEU A 131 0.07 -5.97 -5.32
N SER A 132 0.44 -6.86 -4.39
CA SER A 132 0.40 -6.56 -2.96
C SER A 132 1.24 -5.34 -2.59
N LEU A 133 2.47 -5.25 -3.11
CA LEU A 133 3.33 -4.07 -2.90
C LEU A 133 2.70 -2.80 -3.49
N TYR A 134 2.11 -2.90 -4.67
CA TYR A 134 1.45 -1.78 -5.34
C TYR A 134 0.20 -1.30 -4.58
N GLN A 135 -0.58 -2.22 -4.03
CA GLN A 135 -1.75 -1.89 -3.19
C GLN A 135 -1.33 -1.20 -1.89
N ILE A 136 -0.25 -1.67 -1.24
CA ILE A 136 0.31 -1.01 -0.04
C ILE A 136 0.82 0.39 -0.39
N GLU A 137 1.52 0.56 -1.51
CA GLU A 137 1.97 1.87 -2.00
C GLU A 137 0.79 2.84 -2.15
N LYS A 138 -0.28 2.40 -2.83
CA LYS A 138 -1.49 3.21 -3.08
C LYS A 138 -2.20 3.59 -1.78
N LEU A 139 -2.27 2.67 -0.83
CA LEU A 139 -2.88 2.90 0.49
C LEU A 139 -2.07 3.91 1.31
N ILE A 140 -0.75 3.77 1.39
CA ILE A 140 0.11 4.73 2.11
C ILE A 140 0.03 6.10 1.44
N ARG A 141 0.11 6.15 0.11
CA ARG A 141 -0.04 7.39 -0.67
C ARG A 141 -1.34 8.10 -0.34
N HIS A 142 -2.45 7.36 -0.24
CA HIS A 142 -3.74 7.92 0.14
C HIS A 142 -3.70 8.58 1.52
N TYR A 143 -3.09 7.96 2.54
CA TYR A 143 -2.98 8.55 3.87
C TYR A 143 -2.01 9.73 3.97
N VAL A 144 -1.05 9.84 3.05
CA VAL A 144 -0.10 10.97 3.01
C VAL A 144 -0.67 12.17 2.26
N GLU A 145 -1.47 11.92 1.22
CA GLU A 145 -2.07 12.97 0.38
C GLU A 145 -3.42 13.49 0.92
N LEU A 146 -4.05 12.79 1.87
CA LEU A 146 -5.25 13.22 2.62
C LEU A 146 -4.92 14.22 3.73
#